data_AF-A0A942N0H5-F1
#
_entry.id   AF-A0A942N0H5-F1
#
_cell.length_a   1.000
_cell.length_b   1.000
_cell.length_c   1.000
_cell.angle_alpha   90.00
_cell.angle_beta   90.00
_cell.angle_gamma   90.00
#
_symmetry.space_group_name_H-M   'P 1'
#
loop_
_entity.id
_entity.type
_entity.pdbx_description
1 polymer ?
#
loop_
_entity_poly.entity_id
_entity_poly.type
_entity_poly.pdbx_seq_one_letter_code
_entity_poly.pdbx_strand_id
1 'polypeptide(L)'
;MKLDHKEIERLTDEVAALRDQRDKFKAMLSKNSANSSKPPSTDGFRKAKAKSLRQQSGKKPGGQWGHPGRTIELFQNPTKIIEKKPESVCSCGGMIQCGDG
;
A
#
# COMPACT_ATOMS: atom_id res chain seq x y z
N MET A 1 60.97 12.88 16.76
CA MET A 1 60.40 12.34 15.50
C MET A 1 59.55 13.43 14.86
N LYS A 2 59.99 14.03 13.75
CA LYS A 2 59.13 14.89 12.93
C LYS A 2 58.56 13.98 11.85
N LEU A 3 57.24 13.81 11.83
CA LEU A 3 56.58 13.10 10.74
C LEU A 3 56.84 13.88 9.45
N ASP A 4 57.25 13.16 8.41
CA ASP A 4 57.55 13.76 7.11
C ASP A 4 56.27 14.40 6.55
N HIS A 5 56.37 15.59 5.97
CA HIS A 5 55.20 16.35 5.50
C HIS A 5 54.38 15.54 4.47
N LYS A 6 55.07 14.75 3.65
CA LYS A 6 54.46 13.82 2.69
C LYS A 6 53.66 12.70 3.35
N GLU A 7 54.11 12.20 4.50
CA GLU A 7 53.40 11.15 5.22
C GLU A 7 52.15 11.71 5.89
N ILE A 8 52.21 12.93 6.40
CA ILE A 8 51.04 13.65 6.94
C ILE A 8 50.00 13.85 5.82
N GLU A 9 50.42 14.32 4.66
CA GLU A 9 49.55 14.56 3.50
C GLU A 9 48.87 13.26 3.03
N ARG A 10 49.65 12.18 2.86
CA ARG A 10 49.12 10.86 2.46
C ARG A 10 48.09 10.34 3.46
N LEU A 11 48.38 10.43 4.76
CA LEU A 11 47.47 9.96 5.81
C LEU A 11 46.21 10.84 5.87
N THR A 12 46.31 12.14 5.61
CA THR A 12 45.13 13.01 5.57
C THR A 12 44.22 12.66 4.39
N ASP A 13 44.78 12.36 3.23
CA ASP A 13 44.02 11.95 2.04
C ASP A 13 43.31 10.60 2.27
N GLU A 14 44.01 9.64 2.88
CA GLU A 14 43.44 8.35 3.22
C GLU A 14 42.29 8.48 4.23
N VAL A 15 42.47 9.31 5.27
CA VAL A 15 41.41 9.59 6.24
C VAL A 15 40.21 10.26 5.57
N ALA A 16 40.44 11.18 4.63
CA ALA A 16 39.35 11.81 3.88
C ALA A 16 38.58 10.78 3.04
N ALA A 17 39.27 9.94 2.28
CA ALA A 17 38.66 8.89 1.45
C ALA A 17 37.86 7.89 2.29
N LEU A 18 38.40 7.46 3.43
CA LEU A 18 37.72 6.54 4.35
C LEU A 18 36.47 7.18 4.98
N ARG A 19 36.52 8.48 5.31
CA ARG A 19 35.36 9.22 5.81
C ARG A 19 34.26 9.32 4.76
N ASP A 20 34.61 9.60 3.51
CA ASP A 20 33.66 9.65 2.40
C ASP A 20 32.98 8.30 2.16
N GLN A 21 33.76 7.21 2.19
CA GLN A 21 33.21 5.86 2.06
C GLN A 21 32.26 5.54 3.21
N ARG A 22 32.67 5.83 4.45
CA ARG A 22 31.83 5.65 5.64
C ARG A 22 30.50 6.40 5.49
N ASP A 23 30.54 7.65 5.04
CA ASP A 23 29.33 8.48 4.93
C ASP A 23 28.41 8.01 3.80
N LYS A 24 28.97 7.55 2.67
CA LYS A 24 28.21 6.86 1.62
C LYS A 24 27.51 5.61 2.15
N PHE A 25 28.22 4.75 2.88
CA PHE A 25 27.63 3.54 3.47
C PHE A 25 26.56 3.86 4.50
N LYS A 26 26.80 4.84 5.38
CA LYS A 26 25.80 5.31 6.35
C LYS A 26 24.54 5.83 5.67
N ALA A 27 24.69 6.65 4.62
CA ALA A 27 23.56 7.17 3.85
C ALA A 27 22.78 6.07 3.12
N MET A 28 23.44 5.01 2.67
CA MET A 28 22.76 3.85 2.09
C MET A 28 21.99 3.04 3.15
N LEU A 29 22.56 2.85 4.34
CA LEU A 29 21.93 2.12 5.44
C LEU A 29 20.75 2.88 6.06
N SER A 30 20.78 4.21 6.07
CA SER A 30 19.71 5.05 6.62
C SER A 30 18.50 5.19 5.69
N LYS A 31 18.61 4.77 4.42
CA LYS A 31 17.49 4.85 3.45
C LYS A 31 16.45 3.78 3.75
N ASN A 32 15.21 4.20 3.96
CA ASN A 32 14.04 3.35 4.17
C ASN A 32 12.82 3.91 3.41
N SER A 33 11.68 3.23 3.45
CA SER A 33 10.45 3.67 2.79
C SER A 33 9.95 5.05 3.26
N ALA A 34 10.29 5.46 4.48
CA ALA A 34 9.87 6.75 5.03
C ALA A 34 10.65 7.95 4.45
N ASN A 35 11.89 7.76 3.98
CA ASN A 35 12.76 8.85 3.54
C ASN A 35 13.27 8.72 2.09
N SER A 36 12.87 7.68 1.35
CA SER A 36 13.40 7.43 0.00
C SER A 36 12.34 7.14 -1.08
N SER A 37 11.07 7.39 -0.80
CA SER A 37 9.92 7.13 -1.71
C SER A 37 9.83 5.68 -2.21
N LYS A 38 10.62 4.76 -1.62
CA LYS A 38 10.56 3.33 -1.90
C LYS A 38 9.29 2.76 -1.27
N PRO A 39 8.62 1.80 -1.92
CA PRO A 39 7.45 1.19 -1.34
C PRO A 39 7.82 0.52 -0.01
N PRO A 40 6.91 0.53 0.99
CA PRO A 40 7.15 -0.11 2.27
C PRO A 40 7.55 -1.57 2.11
N SER A 41 7.10 -2.27 1.06
CA SER A 41 7.50 -3.64 0.72
C SER A 41 9.03 -3.86 0.67
N THR A 42 9.82 -2.87 0.23
CA THR A 42 11.27 -2.97 0.02
C THR A 42 12.09 -3.02 1.32
N ASP A 43 11.57 -2.52 2.44
CA ASP A 43 12.31 -2.48 3.72
C ASP A 43 12.47 -3.86 4.40
N GLY A 44 11.89 -4.94 3.83
CA GLY A 44 12.01 -6.31 4.35
C GLY A 44 11.66 -6.47 5.84
N PHE A 45 12.49 -7.18 6.60
CA PHE A 45 12.32 -7.37 8.05
C PHE A 45 12.71 -6.15 8.90
N ARG A 46 13.30 -5.10 8.30
CA ARG A 46 13.65 -3.86 9.01
C ARG A 46 12.44 -2.98 9.27
N LYS A 47 11.31 -3.29 8.64
CA LYS A 47 10.03 -2.60 8.89
C LYS A 47 9.62 -2.85 10.33
N ALA A 48 9.33 -1.77 11.04
CA ALA A 48 8.54 -1.89 12.26
C ALA A 48 7.23 -2.60 11.91
N LYS A 49 6.87 -3.66 12.66
CA LYS A 49 5.55 -4.30 12.51
C LYS A 49 4.50 -3.20 12.63
N ALA A 50 3.59 -3.12 11.65
CA ALA A 50 2.47 -2.20 11.70
C ALA A 50 1.61 -2.57 12.92
N LYS A 51 1.82 -1.87 14.03
CA LYS A 51 0.98 -1.99 15.21
C LYS A 51 -0.26 -1.15 14.95
N SER A 52 -1.42 -1.80 14.97
CA SER A 52 -2.68 -1.07 14.98
C SER A 52 -2.69 -0.14 16.18
N LEU A 53 -2.69 1.18 15.94
CA LEU A 53 -2.90 2.19 16.97
C LEU A 53 -4.37 2.28 17.38
N ARG A 54 -5.28 1.59 16.67
CA ARG A 54 -6.69 1.54 17.03
C ARG A 54 -6.83 0.83 18.36
N GLN A 55 -7.46 1.53 19.30
CA GLN A 55 -8.01 0.90 20.49
C GLN A 55 -9.15 -0.03 20.07
N GLN A 56 -9.31 -1.14 20.79
CA GLN A 56 -10.42 -2.04 20.55
C GLN A 56 -11.73 -1.28 20.78
N SER A 57 -12.61 -1.26 19.78
CA SER A 57 -13.87 -0.53 19.88
C SER A 57 -14.89 -1.22 20.78
N GLY A 58 -14.71 -2.52 21.07
CA GLY A 58 -15.68 -3.36 21.77
C GLY A 58 -17.00 -3.58 21.01
N LYS A 59 -17.14 -3.02 19.81
CA LYS A 59 -18.36 -3.06 19.01
C LYS A 59 -18.45 -4.36 18.22
N LYS A 60 -19.65 -4.92 18.14
CA LYS A 60 -19.92 -6.11 17.29
C LYS A 60 -19.72 -5.76 15.81
N PRO A 61 -19.25 -6.71 14.97
CA PRO A 61 -19.19 -6.52 13.53
C PRO A 61 -20.60 -6.34 12.95
N GLY A 62 -20.73 -5.48 11.92
CA GLY A 62 -22.02 -5.14 11.30
C GLY A 62 -22.58 -3.78 11.76
N GLY A 63 -23.83 -3.52 11.40
CA GLY A 63 -24.56 -2.32 11.81
C GLY A 63 -24.68 -2.24 13.34
N GLN A 64 -24.36 -1.08 13.91
CA GLN A 64 -24.54 -0.88 15.36
C GLN A 64 -26.02 -0.72 15.70
N TRP A 65 -26.38 -1.18 16.89
CA TRP A 65 -27.73 -1.05 17.41
C TRP A 65 -28.12 0.44 17.50
N GLY A 66 -29.31 0.77 16.98
CA GLY A 66 -29.80 2.15 16.90
C GLY A 66 -29.38 2.91 15.63
N HIS A 67 -28.53 2.36 14.75
CA HIS A 67 -28.38 2.96 13.42
C HIS A 67 -29.64 2.70 12.58
N PRO A 68 -30.30 3.75 12.07
CA PRO A 68 -31.45 3.58 11.19
C PRO A 68 -30.97 2.89 9.91
N GLY A 69 -31.52 1.71 9.64
CA GLY A 69 -31.35 1.08 8.34
C GLY A 69 -32.05 1.93 7.28
N ARG A 70 -31.42 2.11 6.13
CA ARG A 70 -32.07 2.69 4.95
C ARG A 70 -32.27 1.59 3.92
N THR A 71 -33.27 0.75 4.18
CA THR A 71 -33.77 -0.17 3.16
C THR A 71 -34.54 0.65 2.14
N ILE A 72 -34.16 0.57 0.87
CA ILE A 72 -34.94 1.16 -0.22
C ILE A 72 -36.19 0.30 -0.37
N GLU A 73 -37.36 0.89 -0.13
CA GLU A 73 -38.63 0.24 -0.45
C GLU A 73 -38.82 0.25 -1.97
N LEU A 74 -39.16 -0.91 -2.53
CA LEU A 74 -39.54 -0.99 -3.94
C LEU A 74 -40.84 -0.20 -4.13
N PHE A 75 -40.89 0.60 -5.19
CA PHE A 75 -42.09 1.34 -5.55
C PHE A 75 -43.25 0.37 -5.84
N GLN A 76 -44.39 0.55 -5.17
CA GLN A 76 -45.59 -0.25 -5.44
C GLN A 76 -46.09 -0.08 -6.87
N ASN A 77 -45.92 1.12 -7.45
CA ASN A 77 -46.36 1.47 -8.80
C ASN A 77 -45.20 2.09 -9.59
N PRO A 78 -44.43 1.30 -10.35
CA PRO A 78 -43.37 1.84 -11.19
C PRO A 78 -43.96 2.67 -12.35
N THR A 79 -43.35 3.80 -12.66
CA THR A 79 -43.76 4.63 -13.81
C THR A 79 -43.51 3.93 -15.14
N LYS A 80 -42.46 3.10 -15.21
CA LYS A 80 -42.12 2.28 -16.38
C LYS A 80 -41.49 0.98 -15.93
N ILE A 81 -41.95 -0.13 -16.50
CA ILE A 81 -41.31 -1.45 -16.38
C ILE A 81 -40.62 -1.70 -17.73
N ILE A 82 -39.33 -1.98 -17.70
CA ILE A 82 -38.54 -2.29 -18.90
C ILE A 82 -38.07 -3.74 -18.76
N GLU A 83 -38.68 -4.64 -19.51
CA GLU A 83 -38.18 -6.01 -19.63
C GLU A 83 -36.86 -6.00 -20.40
N LYS A 84 -35.76 -6.36 -19.73
CA LYS A 84 -34.47 -6.60 -20.38
C LYS A 84 -34.25 -8.09 -20.48
N LYS A 85 -34.63 -8.66 -21.62
CA LYS A 85 -34.23 -10.02 -21.98
C LYS A 85 -32.85 -9.97 -22.63
N PRO A 86 -31.95 -10.92 -22.31
CA PRO A 86 -30.69 -11.02 -23.02
C PRO A 86 -30.96 -11.34 -24.49
N GLU A 87 -30.08 -10.87 -25.37
CA GLU A 87 -30.09 -11.31 -26.77
C GLU A 87 -29.83 -12.82 -26.82
N SER A 88 -30.32 -13.49 -27.87
CA SER A 88 -30.18 -14.94 -28.04
C SER A 88 -28.72 -15.39 -28.16
N VAL A 89 -27.79 -14.44 -28.37
CA VAL A 89 -26.36 -14.69 -28.54
C VAL A 89 -25.58 -13.80 -27.58
N CYS A 90 -24.73 -14.43 -26.76
CA CYS A 90 -23.80 -13.75 -25.89
C CYS A 90 -22.68 -13.10 -26.71
N SER A 91 -22.04 -12.06 -26.17
CA SER A 91 -20.88 -11.41 -26.80
C SER A 91 -19.68 -12.35 -27.03
N CYS A 92 -19.68 -13.55 -26.43
CA CYS A 92 -18.71 -14.61 -26.69
C CYS A 92 -19.12 -15.60 -27.80
N GLY A 93 -20.29 -15.44 -28.43
CA GLY A 93 -20.83 -16.31 -29.48
C GLY A 93 -21.67 -17.50 -29.01
N GLY A 94 -21.85 -17.69 -27.70
CA GLY A 94 -22.70 -18.75 -27.15
C GLY A 94 -24.19 -18.40 -27.19
N MET A 95 -25.05 -19.39 -27.46
CA MET A 95 -26.51 -19.21 -27.42
C MET A 95 -27.01 -19.12 -25.97
N ILE A 96 -27.87 -18.15 -25.69
CA ILE A 96 -28.51 -17.97 -24.38
C ILE A 96 -29.92 -18.53 -24.43
N GLN A 97 -30.20 -19.52 -23.58
CA GLN A 97 -31.56 -20.04 -23.35
C GLN A 97 -32.09 -19.46 -22.04
N CYS A 98 -33.16 -18.68 -22.12
CA CYS A 98 -33.90 -18.27 -20.92
C CYS A 98 -34.83 -19.42 -20.53
N GLY A 99 -34.69 -19.96 -19.32
CA GLY A 99 -35.61 -20.98 -18.82
C GLY A 99 -36.95 -20.35 -18.44
N ASP A 100 -38.04 -20.99 -18.87
CA ASP A 100 -39.41 -20.60 -18.51
C ASP A 100 -39.70 -21.13 -17.09
N GLY A 101 -39.63 -20.25 -16.09
CA GLY A 101 -40.08 -20.51 -14.73
C GLY A 101 -41.41 -19.82 -14.46
#